data_AF-A0A6M0QR60-F1
#
_entry.id   AF-A0A6M0QR60-F1
#
_cell.length_a   1.000
_cell.length_b   1.000
_cell.length_c   1.000
_cell.angle_alpha   90.00
_cell.angle_beta   90.00
_cell.angle_gamma   90.00
#
_symmetry.space_group_name_H-M   'P 1'
#
loop_
_entity.id
_entity.type
_entity.pdbx_description
1 polymer ?
#
loop_
_entity_poly.entity_id
_entity_poly.type
_entity_poly.pdbx_seq_one_letter_code
_entity_poly.pdbx_strand_id
1 'polypeptide(L)'
;MEKFLIMNPKADLLSFRPDHPLFGSMLKVSRAERYIGEVQDAINAFFSRNPFEVVRNDNLQTGECFFSVRIREGVPAFLSGPIGDAIHNLRAAFDLLACQIVTLGAGDITKTQFPVFSTCELFKANHRRYIQGAPKLAVEIIEQFQPYYSASNAALWQIHKLDIIDKHRAIIPVGAAYGSFGFDVGAQMSDILGPQIKPPTIFLRPADRQFPLKDGAILLQTTISAMSSNIHGDIRFNFEIAFGEDDPVTGQPIIPVLRQLAQFTRNAIQRFADDIFV
;
A
#
# COMPACT_ATOMS: atom_id res chain seq x y z
N MET A 1 -19.27 -7.60 1.29
CA MET A 1 -18.43 -7.66 2.50
C MET A 1 -17.42 -8.79 2.32
N GLU A 2 -16.28 -8.49 1.71
CA GLU A 2 -15.13 -9.39 1.80
C GLU A 2 -14.57 -9.26 3.21
N LYS A 3 -14.68 -10.33 3.99
CA LYS A 3 -13.92 -10.47 5.23
C LYS A 3 -12.45 -10.46 4.82
N PHE A 4 -11.76 -9.35 5.05
CA PHE A 4 -10.32 -9.34 5.18
C PHE A 4 -9.99 -10.32 6.30
N LEU A 5 -9.60 -11.55 5.94
CA LEU A 5 -8.91 -12.43 6.86
C LEU A 5 -7.64 -11.68 7.27
N ILE A 6 -7.64 -11.19 8.50
CA ILE A 6 -6.41 -10.78 9.17
C ILE A 6 -5.63 -12.08 9.37
N MET A 7 -4.84 -12.44 8.35
CA MET A 7 -3.94 -13.59 8.42
C MET A 7 -2.95 -13.32 9.54
N ASN A 8 -2.83 -14.29 10.44
CA ASN A 8 -1.95 -14.23 11.59
C ASN A 8 -0.49 -14.41 11.12
N PRO A 9 0.38 -13.38 11.15
CA PRO A 9 1.73 -13.47 10.61
C PRO A 9 2.62 -14.51 11.32
N LYS A 10 2.21 -15.00 12.50
CA LYS A 10 2.91 -16.09 13.21
C LYS A 10 2.59 -17.49 12.68
N ALA A 11 1.48 -17.69 11.96
CA ALA A 11 1.07 -19.02 11.51
C ALA A 11 1.85 -19.50 10.28
N ASP A 12 2.30 -18.59 9.41
CA ASP A 12 2.98 -18.92 8.14
C ASP A 12 4.51 -19.02 8.24
N LEU A 13 5.12 -18.68 9.38
CA LEU A 13 6.53 -19.01 9.65
C LEU A 13 6.76 -20.52 9.87
N LEU A 14 5.69 -21.31 10.01
CA LEU A 14 5.76 -22.74 10.29
C LEU A 14 5.99 -23.62 9.05
N SER A 15 5.90 -23.09 7.83
CA SER A 15 6.18 -23.85 6.60
C SER A 15 7.65 -23.84 6.18
N PHE A 16 8.42 -22.79 6.54
CA PHE A 16 9.84 -22.67 6.22
C PHE A 16 10.68 -22.93 7.46
N ARG A 17 11.15 -24.16 7.61
CA ARG A 17 12.11 -24.52 8.67
C ARG A 17 13.48 -23.88 8.40
N PRO A 18 14.34 -23.69 9.43
CA PRO A 18 15.66 -23.08 9.25
C PRO A 18 16.58 -23.75 8.21
N ASP A 19 16.37 -25.03 7.93
CA ASP A 19 17.08 -25.84 6.94
C ASP A 19 16.53 -25.70 5.52
N HIS A 20 15.35 -25.10 5.32
CA HIS A 20 14.80 -24.86 3.99
C HIS A 20 15.65 -23.82 3.23
N PRO A 21 16.04 -24.05 1.96
CA PRO A 21 16.88 -23.12 1.19
C PRO A 21 16.36 -21.67 1.16
N LEU A 22 15.03 -21.52 1.06
CA LEU A 22 14.34 -20.22 1.02
C LEU A 22 14.02 -19.60 2.40
N PHE A 23 14.48 -20.19 3.51
CA PHE A 23 14.25 -19.66 4.86
C PHE A 23 14.72 -18.20 5.00
N GLY A 24 15.89 -17.88 4.45
CA GLY A 24 16.44 -16.51 4.48
C GLY A 24 15.55 -15.49 3.77
N SER A 25 14.98 -15.87 2.61
CA SER A 25 14.04 -15.03 1.86
C SER A 25 12.76 -14.79 2.66
N MET A 26 12.20 -15.82 3.29
CA MET A 26 11.01 -15.70 4.13
C MET A 26 11.25 -14.91 5.43
N LEU A 27 12.44 -15.01 6.01
CA LEU A 27 12.84 -14.19 7.15
C LEU A 27 12.83 -12.70 6.78
N LYS A 28 13.26 -12.34 5.56
CA LYS A 28 13.17 -10.96 5.06
C LYS A 28 11.72 -10.50 4.90
N VAL A 29 10.82 -11.34 4.39
CA VAL A 29 9.38 -11.02 4.34
C VAL A 29 8.82 -10.77 5.74
N SER A 30 9.12 -11.65 6.71
CA SER A 30 8.67 -11.49 8.10
C SER A 30 9.19 -10.19 8.74
N ARG A 31 10.44 -9.79 8.44
CA ARG A 31 10.97 -8.49 8.86
C ARG A 31 10.20 -7.32 8.25
N ALA A 32 9.89 -7.39 6.95
CA ALA A 32 9.10 -6.36 6.29
C ALA A 32 7.72 -6.21 6.97
N GLU A 33 7.04 -7.32 7.29
CA GLU A 33 5.76 -7.29 8.00
C GLU A 33 5.83 -6.69 9.40
N ARG A 34 6.93 -6.92 10.12
CA ARG A 34 7.17 -6.27 11.41
C ARG A 34 7.25 -4.75 11.25
N TYR A 35 8.00 -4.26 10.27
CA TYR A 35 8.07 -2.83 9.98
C TYR A 35 6.73 -2.26 9.51
N ILE A 36 5.95 -3.01 8.73
CA ILE A 36 4.58 -2.61 8.36
C ILE A 36 3.70 -2.44 9.61
N GLY A 37 3.84 -3.34 10.60
CA GLY A 37 3.18 -3.19 11.90
C GLY A 37 3.60 -1.93 12.63
N GLU A 38 4.91 -1.64 12.67
CA GLU A 38 5.46 -0.42 13.28
C GLU A 38 4.94 0.86 12.61
N VAL A 39 4.91 0.91 11.26
CA VAL A 39 4.32 2.02 10.51
C VAL A 39 2.84 2.16 10.84
N GLN A 40 2.09 1.06 10.91
CA GLN A 40 0.66 1.07 11.22
C GLN A 40 0.39 1.63 12.62
N ASP A 41 1.17 1.20 13.61
CA ASP A 41 1.04 1.66 15.00
C ASP A 41 1.38 3.14 15.13
N ALA A 42 2.43 3.60 14.44
CA ALA A 42 2.82 5.00 14.40
C ALA A 42 1.77 5.89 13.69
N ILE A 43 1.17 5.42 12.60
CA ILE A 43 0.04 6.09 11.93
C ILE A 43 -1.18 6.17 12.86
N ASN A 44 -1.51 5.09 13.58
CA ASN A 44 -2.62 5.09 14.53
C ASN A 44 -2.36 6.08 15.68
N ALA A 45 -1.14 6.10 16.21
CA ALA A 45 -0.73 7.04 17.24
C ALA A 45 -0.82 8.50 16.73
N PHE A 46 -0.42 8.76 15.49
CA PHE A 46 -0.58 10.06 14.84
C PHE A 46 -2.06 10.47 14.77
N PHE A 47 -2.93 9.62 14.23
CA PHE A 47 -4.36 9.95 14.13
C PHE A 47 -5.07 10.08 15.48
N SER A 48 -4.62 9.39 16.53
CA SER A 48 -5.19 9.53 17.88
C SER A 48 -5.08 10.94 18.47
N ARG A 49 -4.16 11.76 17.93
CA ARG A 49 -3.97 13.15 18.33
C ARG A 49 -4.88 14.12 17.57
N ASN A 50 -5.77 13.62 16.71
CA ASN A 50 -6.65 14.41 15.84
C ASN A 50 -5.86 15.47 15.03
N PRO A 51 -4.90 15.04 14.19
CA PRO A 51 -3.98 15.94 13.48
C PRO A 51 -4.67 16.75 12.38
N PHE A 52 -5.81 16.27 11.87
CA PHE A 52 -6.62 16.91 10.86
C PHE A 52 -8.00 17.22 11.43
N GLU A 53 -8.30 18.51 11.57
CA GLU A 53 -9.59 19.02 12.03
C GLU A 53 -10.43 19.40 10.81
N VAL A 54 -11.71 19.03 10.82
CA VAL A 54 -12.67 19.48 9.80
C VAL A 54 -13.38 20.73 10.30
N VAL A 55 -13.27 21.82 9.55
CA VAL A 55 -13.90 23.11 9.83
C VAL A 55 -15.03 23.35 8.84
N ARG A 56 -16.25 23.53 9.37
CA ARG A 56 -17.42 23.95 8.59
C ARG A 56 -17.49 25.47 8.53
N ASN A 57 -17.67 26.01 7.33
CA ASN A 57 -17.86 27.43 7.07
C ASN A 57 -19.15 27.63 6.26
N ASP A 58 -20.10 28.35 6.83
CA ASP A 58 -21.40 28.65 6.21
C ASP A 58 -21.42 30.10 5.74
N ASN A 59 -21.74 30.33 4.46
CA ASN A 59 -22.00 31.64 3.93
C ASN A 59 -23.51 31.89 3.90
N LEU A 60 -24.02 32.61 4.90
CA LEU A 60 -25.45 32.90 5.05
C LEU A 60 -26.00 33.80 3.92
N GLN A 61 -25.15 34.55 3.21
CA GLN A 61 -25.59 35.43 2.12
C GLN A 61 -25.78 34.65 0.81
N THR A 62 -24.89 33.71 0.50
CA THR A 62 -24.96 32.90 -0.73
C THR A 62 -25.69 31.57 -0.54
N GLY A 63 -25.87 31.13 0.71
CA GLY A 63 -26.44 29.82 1.04
C GLY A 63 -25.44 28.67 0.89
N GLU A 64 -24.15 28.96 0.71
CA GLU A 64 -23.10 27.96 0.54
C GLU A 64 -22.57 27.42 1.87
N CYS A 65 -22.15 26.16 1.86
CA CYS A 65 -21.54 25.46 2.99
C CYS A 65 -20.26 24.77 2.52
N PHE A 66 -19.15 25.07 3.19
CA PHE A 66 -17.83 24.52 2.90
C PHE A 66 -17.31 23.72 4.09
N PHE A 67 -16.85 22.51 3.85
CA PHE A 67 -16.03 21.77 4.79
C PHE A 67 -14.58 21.90 4.34
N SER A 68 -13.71 22.38 5.22
CA SER A 68 -12.28 22.55 4.96
C SER A 68 -11.47 21.79 6.00
N VAL A 69 -10.27 21.34 5.65
CA VAL A 69 -9.35 20.76 6.63
C VAL A 69 -8.48 21.84 7.26
N ARG A 70 -8.26 21.75 8.57
CA ARG A 70 -7.18 22.43 9.29
C ARG A 70 -6.16 21.39 9.74
N ILE A 71 -4.93 21.51 9.28
CA ILE A 71 -3.81 20.65 9.66
C ILE A 71 -3.19 21.19 10.95
N ARG A 72 -3.46 20.51 12.06
CA ARG A 72 -2.92 20.82 13.39
C ARG A 72 -1.52 20.24 13.58
N GLU A 73 -1.27 19.09 12.96
CA GLU A 73 0.02 18.39 13.00
C GLU A 73 0.33 17.82 11.62
N GLY A 74 1.55 18.05 11.13
CA GLY A 74 2.01 17.46 9.86
C GLY A 74 2.29 15.96 10.00
N VAL A 75 2.28 15.24 8.88
CA VAL A 75 2.61 13.81 8.88
C VAL A 75 4.04 13.60 9.40
N PRO A 76 4.28 12.71 10.38
CA PRO A 76 5.60 12.58 10.98
C PRO A 76 6.62 11.99 10.00
N ALA A 77 7.67 12.76 9.68
CA ALA A 77 8.72 12.34 8.74
C ALA A 77 9.51 11.10 9.21
N PHE A 78 9.52 10.79 10.51
CA PHE A 78 10.21 9.59 11.00
C PHE A 78 9.61 8.28 10.47
N LEU A 79 8.36 8.31 9.97
CA LEU A 79 7.72 7.17 9.31
C LEU A 79 8.50 6.69 8.07
N SER A 80 9.28 7.56 7.42
CA SER A 80 10.08 7.21 6.25
C SER A 80 11.05 6.06 6.49
N GLY A 81 11.67 6.00 7.67
CA GLY A 81 12.60 4.93 8.04
C GLY A 81 11.98 3.53 7.97
N PRO A 82 10.94 3.23 8.78
CA PRO A 82 10.31 1.91 8.75
C PRO A 82 9.56 1.62 7.43
N ILE A 83 9.11 2.63 6.67
CA ILE A 83 8.60 2.43 5.31
C ILE A 83 9.70 1.91 4.38
N GLY A 84 10.86 2.59 4.36
CA GLY A 84 12.03 2.20 3.58
C GLY A 84 12.54 0.82 3.98
N ASP A 85 12.65 0.54 5.29
CA ASP A 85 13.07 -0.76 5.81
C ASP A 85 12.14 -1.90 5.39
N ALA A 86 10.81 -1.67 5.39
CA ALA A 86 9.86 -2.66 4.90
C ALA A 86 10.12 -2.99 3.42
N ILE A 87 10.20 -1.97 2.57
CA ILE A 87 10.42 -2.10 1.12
C ILE A 87 11.78 -2.76 0.83
N HIS A 88 12.84 -2.34 1.52
CA HIS A 88 14.18 -2.88 1.36
C HIS A 88 14.22 -4.36 1.73
N ASN A 89 13.55 -4.78 2.81
CA ASN A 89 13.48 -6.19 3.16
C ASN A 89 12.70 -7.00 2.11
N LEU A 90 11.62 -6.47 1.52
CA LEU A 90 10.93 -7.15 0.41
C LEU A 90 11.83 -7.31 -0.82
N ARG A 91 12.60 -6.29 -1.18
CA ARG A 91 13.56 -6.37 -2.28
C ARG A 91 14.67 -7.38 -2.01
N ALA A 92 15.23 -7.36 -0.79
CA ALA A 92 16.27 -8.28 -0.37
C ALA A 92 15.78 -9.75 -0.32
N ALA A 93 14.50 -9.98 -0.02
CA ALA A 93 13.90 -11.32 -0.07
C ALA A 93 14.00 -11.93 -1.48
N PHE A 94 13.77 -11.11 -2.52
CA PHE A 94 13.95 -11.53 -3.91
C PHE A 94 15.42 -11.79 -4.26
N ASP A 95 16.37 -10.97 -3.78
CA ASP A 95 17.79 -11.23 -4.03
C ASP A 95 18.28 -12.54 -3.39
N LEU A 96 17.85 -12.82 -2.16
CA LEU A 96 18.14 -14.10 -1.51
C LEU A 96 17.54 -15.27 -2.31
N LEU A 97 16.31 -15.13 -2.80
CA LEU A 97 15.70 -16.12 -3.68
C LEU A 97 16.53 -16.35 -4.96
N ALA A 98 16.99 -15.28 -5.61
CA ALA A 98 17.83 -15.38 -6.81
C ALA A 98 19.15 -16.11 -6.51
N CYS A 99 19.81 -15.81 -5.39
CA CYS A 99 21.02 -16.52 -4.97
C CYS A 99 20.76 -18.01 -4.80
N GLN A 100 19.67 -18.41 -4.12
CA GLN A 100 19.33 -19.82 -3.95
C GLN A 100 19.04 -20.53 -5.28
N ILE A 101 18.34 -19.87 -6.22
CA ILE A 101 18.08 -20.40 -7.56
C ILE A 101 19.39 -20.63 -8.32
N VAL A 102 20.34 -19.69 -8.22
CA VAL A 102 21.65 -19.81 -8.88
C VAL A 102 22.50 -20.89 -8.22
N THR A 103 22.49 -20.99 -6.89
CA THR A 103 23.17 -22.08 -6.15
C THR A 103 22.65 -23.45 -6.55
N LEU A 104 21.34 -23.62 -6.73
CA LEU A 104 20.74 -24.87 -7.20
C LEU A 104 21.27 -25.30 -8.57
N GLY A 105 21.58 -24.34 -9.44
CA GLY A 105 22.19 -24.57 -10.75
C GLY A 105 23.73 -24.59 -10.74
N ALA A 106 24.37 -24.66 -9.57
CA ALA A 106 25.82 -24.58 -9.38
C ALA A 106 26.48 -23.33 -9.99
N GLY A 107 25.76 -22.21 -10.04
CA GLY A 107 26.26 -20.93 -10.52
C GLY A 107 26.92 -20.06 -9.43
N ASP A 108 27.61 -19.01 -9.88
CA ASP A 108 28.26 -18.03 -9.00
C ASP A 108 27.27 -16.98 -8.51
N ILE A 109 27.16 -16.82 -7.18
CA ILE A 109 26.23 -15.90 -6.53
C ILE A 109 26.82 -14.49 -6.27
N THR A 110 28.11 -14.25 -6.52
CA THR A 110 28.78 -13.00 -6.15
C THR A 110 28.20 -11.74 -6.79
N LYS A 111 27.61 -11.87 -7.99
CA LYS A 111 26.92 -10.79 -8.71
C LYS A 111 25.44 -11.09 -8.94
N THR A 112 24.91 -12.09 -8.24
CA THR A 112 23.51 -12.51 -8.39
C THR A 112 22.58 -11.52 -7.72
N GLN A 113 21.51 -11.21 -8.43
CA GLN A 113 20.39 -10.42 -7.93
C GLN A 113 19.13 -10.85 -8.68
N PHE A 114 17.96 -10.63 -8.07
CA PHE A 114 16.71 -10.85 -8.77
C PHE A 114 16.58 -9.82 -9.90
N PRO A 115 16.42 -10.26 -11.16
CA PRO A 115 16.35 -9.34 -12.28
C PRO A 115 15.04 -8.56 -12.23
N VAL A 116 15.11 -7.24 -12.23
CA VAL A 116 13.96 -6.35 -12.46
C VAL A 116 14.44 -5.20 -13.35
N PHE A 117 13.66 -4.86 -14.37
CA PHE A 117 14.02 -3.86 -15.38
C PHE A 117 12.90 -2.85 -15.59
N SER A 118 13.12 -1.81 -16.39
CA SER A 118 12.07 -0.86 -16.74
C SER A 118 11.10 -1.41 -17.80
N THR A 119 11.58 -2.25 -18.73
CA THR A 119 10.77 -2.80 -19.83
C THR A 119 11.01 -4.29 -20.07
N CYS A 120 10.08 -4.94 -20.78
CA CYS A 120 10.15 -6.34 -21.17
C CYS A 120 11.38 -6.63 -22.07
N GLU A 121 11.68 -5.72 -22.99
CA GLU A 121 12.79 -5.85 -23.94
C GLU A 121 14.13 -5.84 -23.20
N LEU A 122 14.28 -4.92 -22.24
CA LEU A 122 15.48 -4.85 -21.40
C LEU A 122 15.64 -6.08 -20.54
N PHE A 123 14.56 -6.60 -19.97
CA PHE A 123 14.58 -7.88 -19.25
C PHE A 123 15.04 -9.02 -20.16
N LYS A 124 14.42 -9.21 -21.32
CA LYS A 124 14.77 -10.29 -22.25
C LYS A 124 16.23 -10.23 -22.70
N ALA A 125 16.75 -9.04 -22.96
CA ALA A 125 18.13 -8.85 -23.39
C ALA A 125 19.17 -9.08 -22.28
N ASN A 126 18.84 -8.82 -21.01
CA ASN A 126 19.85 -8.68 -19.95
C ASN A 126 19.69 -9.61 -18.74
N HIS A 127 18.52 -10.22 -18.49
CA HIS A 127 18.24 -10.97 -17.25
C HIS A 127 19.28 -12.05 -16.94
N ARG A 128 19.78 -12.77 -17.97
CA ARG A 128 20.72 -13.88 -17.82
C ARG A 128 22.01 -13.51 -17.08
N ARG A 129 22.45 -12.26 -17.14
CA ARG A 129 23.68 -11.82 -16.46
C ARG A 129 23.55 -11.81 -14.92
N TYR A 130 22.32 -11.72 -14.41
CA TYR A 130 22.05 -11.63 -12.97
C TYR A 130 21.70 -12.99 -12.35
N ILE A 131 21.31 -13.95 -13.17
CA ILE A 131 20.89 -15.30 -12.76
C ILE A 131 21.59 -16.36 -13.61
N GLN A 132 22.88 -16.16 -13.87
CA GLN A 132 23.69 -17.09 -14.64
C GLN A 132 23.78 -18.44 -13.90
N GLY A 133 23.48 -19.54 -14.59
CA GLY A 133 23.40 -20.87 -14.00
C GLY A 133 22.01 -21.26 -13.49
N ALA A 134 21.05 -20.33 -13.40
CA ALA A 134 19.70 -20.66 -12.96
C ALA A 134 19.03 -21.74 -13.85
N PRO A 135 18.36 -22.75 -13.25
CA PRO A 135 17.60 -23.76 -13.98
C PRO A 135 16.57 -23.14 -14.93
N LYS A 136 16.34 -23.76 -16.10
CA LYS A 136 15.43 -23.23 -17.13
C LYS A 136 14.02 -22.95 -16.58
N LEU A 137 13.46 -23.89 -15.81
CA LEU A 137 12.14 -23.74 -15.19
C LEU A 137 12.07 -22.54 -14.24
N ALA A 138 13.12 -22.30 -13.45
CA ALA A 138 13.16 -21.13 -12.56
C ALA A 138 13.17 -19.81 -13.35
N VAL A 139 13.89 -19.75 -14.49
CA VAL A 139 13.87 -18.58 -15.38
C VAL A 139 12.49 -18.36 -15.99
N GLU A 140 11.80 -19.42 -16.39
CA GLU A 140 10.43 -19.35 -16.91
C GLU A 140 9.45 -18.83 -15.86
N ILE A 141 9.57 -19.26 -14.60
CA ILE A 141 8.76 -18.74 -13.49
C ILE A 141 9.07 -17.26 -13.23
N ILE A 142 10.35 -16.85 -13.25
CA ILE A 142 10.74 -15.44 -13.10
C ILE A 142 10.08 -14.58 -14.18
N GLU A 143 10.06 -15.01 -15.44
CA GLU A 143 9.43 -14.25 -16.54
C GLU A 143 7.92 -14.06 -16.32
N GLN A 144 7.22 -15.06 -15.75
CA GLN A 144 5.79 -14.97 -15.46
C GLN A 144 5.44 -13.92 -14.40
N PHE A 145 6.37 -13.58 -13.51
CA PHE A 145 6.19 -12.47 -12.56
C PHE A 145 6.29 -11.08 -13.20
N GLN A 146 6.56 -11.00 -14.51
CA GLN A 146 6.75 -9.76 -15.25
C GLN A 146 7.70 -8.82 -14.51
N PRO A 147 9.01 -9.14 -14.45
CA PRO A 147 10.03 -8.37 -13.75
C PRO A 147 10.38 -7.04 -14.45
N TYR A 148 9.34 -6.29 -14.80
CA TYR A 148 9.37 -5.01 -15.49
C TYR A 148 8.03 -4.30 -15.28
N TYR A 149 7.94 -3.03 -15.67
CA TYR A 149 6.67 -2.31 -15.56
C TYR A 149 5.61 -2.92 -16.49
N SER A 150 4.47 -3.31 -15.95
CA SER A 150 3.28 -3.69 -16.70
C SER A 150 2.03 -3.18 -16.00
N ALA A 151 1.00 -2.81 -16.76
CA ALA A 151 -0.27 -2.34 -16.20
C ALA A 151 -1.02 -3.44 -15.45
N SER A 152 -0.78 -4.71 -15.79
CA SER A 152 -1.46 -5.88 -15.22
C SER A 152 -0.78 -6.45 -13.97
N ASN A 153 0.52 -6.24 -13.81
CA ASN A 153 1.29 -6.76 -12.68
C ASN A 153 2.53 -5.87 -12.41
N ALA A 154 2.33 -4.85 -11.59
CA ALA A 154 3.38 -3.88 -11.27
C ALA A 154 4.11 -4.15 -9.95
N ALA A 155 3.68 -5.13 -9.13
CA ALA A 155 4.13 -5.26 -7.74
C ALA A 155 5.64 -5.44 -7.60
N LEU A 156 6.24 -6.36 -8.38
CA LEU A 156 7.68 -6.59 -8.36
C LEU A 156 8.47 -5.35 -8.80
N TRP A 157 8.00 -4.67 -9.85
CA TRP A 157 8.59 -3.42 -10.33
C TRP A 157 8.44 -2.29 -9.30
N GLN A 158 7.30 -2.18 -8.62
CA GLN A 158 7.05 -1.19 -7.56
C GLN A 158 8.02 -1.40 -6.39
N ILE A 159 8.20 -2.64 -5.92
CA ILE A 159 9.18 -2.96 -4.87
C ILE A 159 10.58 -2.49 -5.30
N HIS A 160 10.98 -2.84 -6.52
CA HIS A 160 12.30 -2.47 -7.05
C HIS A 160 12.49 -0.95 -7.16
N LYS A 161 11.49 -0.24 -7.69
CA LYS A 161 11.56 1.21 -7.86
C LYS A 161 11.52 1.95 -6.53
N LEU A 162 10.70 1.51 -5.58
CA LEU A 162 10.64 2.09 -4.25
C LEU A 162 11.96 1.86 -3.48
N ASP A 163 12.54 0.66 -3.55
CA ASP A 163 13.85 0.38 -2.92
C ASP A 163 14.98 1.24 -3.53
N ILE A 164 14.95 1.48 -4.85
CA ILE A 164 15.88 2.42 -5.48
C ILE A 164 15.63 3.84 -4.99
N ILE A 165 14.38 4.29 -4.96
CA ILE A 165 14.02 5.63 -4.49
C ILE A 165 14.55 5.81 -3.06
N ASP A 166 14.21 4.92 -2.14
CA ASP A 166 14.58 5.01 -0.72
C ASP A 166 16.10 5.11 -0.48
N LYS A 167 16.89 4.37 -1.27
CA LYS A 167 18.36 4.42 -1.23
C LYS A 167 18.94 5.78 -1.65
N HIS A 168 18.26 6.50 -2.53
CA HIS A 168 18.71 7.80 -3.04
C HIS A 168 18.04 8.99 -2.35
N ARG A 169 16.79 8.84 -1.92
CA ARG A 169 15.99 9.83 -1.19
C ARG A 169 14.99 9.10 -0.29
N ALA A 170 14.81 9.58 0.94
CA ALA A 170 13.78 9.02 1.83
C ALA A 170 12.38 9.11 1.21
N ILE A 171 11.57 8.07 1.36
CA ILE A 171 10.16 8.06 0.99
C ILE A 171 9.38 8.86 2.04
N ILE A 172 9.06 10.12 1.74
CA ILE A 172 8.35 11.00 2.67
C ILE A 172 6.83 10.78 2.55
N PRO A 173 6.17 10.27 3.60
CA PRO A 173 4.72 10.06 3.58
C PRO A 173 3.97 11.39 3.73
N VAL A 174 2.80 11.49 3.10
CA VAL A 174 1.96 12.69 3.12
C VAL A 174 0.52 12.36 3.51
N GLY A 175 -0.24 13.37 3.94
CA GLY A 175 -1.66 13.21 4.23
C GLY A 175 -2.49 13.17 2.94
N ALA A 176 -3.62 12.47 2.98
CA ALA A 176 -4.66 12.48 1.95
C ALA A 176 -6.04 12.45 2.61
N ALA A 177 -7.05 13.10 2.01
CA ALA A 177 -8.37 13.25 2.62
C ALA A 177 -9.47 12.35 2.08
N TYR A 178 -9.20 11.53 1.04
CA TYR A 178 -10.25 10.65 0.51
C TYR A 178 -9.80 9.21 0.30
N GLY A 179 -10.29 8.32 1.17
CA GLY A 179 -10.65 6.94 0.83
C GLY A 179 -12.17 6.80 0.56
N SER A 180 -13.00 7.53 1.33
CA SER A 180 -14.42 7.82 1.12
C SER A 180 -14.92 8.82 2.19
N PHE A 181 -16.03 9.53 1.96
CA PHE A 181 -16.78 10.20 3.03
C PHE A 181 -18.25 9.74 3.03
N GLY A 182 -18.84 9.64 4.22
CA GLY A 182 -20.16 9.06 4.44
C GLY A 182 -21.23 10.10 4.81
N PHE A 183 -22.45 9.91 4.33
CA PHE A 183 -23.63 10.61 4.80
C PHE A 183 -24.83 9.66 4.92
N ASP A 184 -25.69 9.92 5.91
CA ASP A 184 -26.90 9.12 6.13
C ASP A 184 -28.08 9.71 5.35
N VAL A 185 -28.66 8.92 4.44
CA VAL A 185 -29.88 9.29 3.66
C VAL A 185 -31.18 8.96 4.40
N GLY A 186 -31.10 8.78 5.71
CA GLY A 186 -32.18 8.26 6.52
C GLY A 186 -33.48 9.05 6.51
N ALA A 187 -33.36 10.37 6.54
CA ALA A 187 -34.52 11.25 6.56
C ALA A 187 -35.34 11.20 5.26
N GLN A 188 -34.71 10.87 4.13
CA GLN A 188 -35.38 10.81 2.82
C GLN A 188 -35.98 9.44 2.51
N MET A 189 -35.46 8.38 3.15
CA MET A 189 -35.93 7.01 2.94
C MET A 189 -36.75 6.46 4.10
N SER A 190 -36.93 7.18 5.21
CA SER A 190 -37.75 6.74 6.34
C SER A 190 -39.19 6.42 5.94
N ASP A 191 -39.74 7.21 5.02
CA ASP A 191 -41.10 7.04 4.49
C ASP A 191 -41.23 5.81 3.58
N ILE A 192 -40.10 5.32 3.04
CA ILE A 192 -40.02 4.19 2.10
C ILE A 192 -39.62 2.89 2.82
N LEU A 193 -38.67 2.96 3.76
CA LEU A 193 -38.06 1.82 4.45
C LEU A 193 -38.75 1.49 5.79
N GLY A 194 -39.57 2.40 6.33
CA GLY A 194 -40.25 2.24 7.62
C GLY A 194 -39.35 2.47 8.84
N PRO A 195 -39.94 2.72 10.02
CA PRO A 195 -39.22 3.23 11.20
C PRO A 195 -38.25 2.24 11.87
N GLN A 196 -38.25 0.97 11.46
CA GLN A 196 -37.40 -0.07 12.06
C GLN A 196 -36.14 -0.40 11.23
N ILE A 197 -36.02 0.13 10.02
CA ILE A 197 -34.86 -0.11 9.17
C ILE A 197 -33.85 1.02 9.37
N LYS A 198 -32.66 0.67 9.88
CA LYS A 198 -31.54 1.62 9.91
C LYS A 198 -31.19 2.00 8.46
N PRO A 199 -31.24 3.28 8.12
CA PRO A 199 -30.97 3.70 6.75
C PRO A 199 -29.51 3.45 6.38
N PRO A 200 -29.24 3.19 5.09
CA PRO A 200 -27.88 2.96 4.63
C PRO A 200 -27.07 4.27 4.69
N THR A 201 -25.83 4.18 5.17
CA THR A 201 -24.84 5.25 4.98
C THR A 201 -24.30 5.15 3.55
N ILE A 202 -24.41 6.22 2.76
CA ILE A 202 -23.81 6.30 1.43
C ILE A 202 -22.39 6.81 1.57
N PHE A 203 -21.43 6.08 1.00
CA PHE A 203 -20.04 6.49 0.90
C PHE A 203 -19.73 6.99 -0.51
N LEU A 204 -19.31 8.25 -0.62
CA LEU A 204 -18.79 8.80 -1.87
C LEU A 204 -17.27 8.70 -1.89
N ARG A 205 -16.72 8.39 -3.06
CA ARG A 205 -15.29 8.43 -3.36
C ARG A 205 -15.02 9.51 -4.38
N PRO A 206 -14.57 10.70 -3.96
CA PRO A 206 -14.17 11.76 -4.87
C PRO A 206 -13.06 11.29 -5.81
N ALA A 207 -13.14 11.70 -7.07
CA ALA A 207 -12.09 11.42 -8.06
C ALA A 207 -10.79 12.17 -7.73
N ASP A 208 -10.91 13.40 -7.23
CA ASP A 208 -9.79 14.14 -6.63
C ASP A 208 -9.60 13.65 -5.20
N ARG A 209 -8.47 12.98 -4.91
CA ARG A 209 -8.13 12.43 -3.59
C ARG A 209 -7.64 13.49 -2.58
N GLN A 210 -7.57 14.76 -2.98
CA GLN A 210 -6.91 15.85 -2.26
C GLN A 210 -5.58 15.39 -1.69
N PHE A 211 -4.69 15.15 -2.65
CA PHE A 211 -3.36 14.63 -2.45
C PHE A 211 -2.35 15.56 -3.14
N PRO A 212 -1.27 15.95 -2.46
CA PRO A 212 -1.10 15.90 -1.01
C PRO A 212 -2.16 16.79 -0.31
N LEU A 213 -2.56 16.40 0.90
CA LEU A 213 -3.49 17.18 1.70
C LEU A 213 -2.83 18.50 2.13
N LYS A 214 -3.48 19.62 1.82
CA LYS A 214 -3.02 20.97 2.16
C LYS A 214 -3.91 21.58 3.23
N ASP A 215 -3.32 22.40 4.10
CA ASP A 215 -4.09 23.18 5.07
C ASP A 215 -5.08 24.10 4.35
N GLY A 216 -6.31 24.18 4.86
CA GLY A 216 -7.41 24.92 4.24
C GLY A 216 -8.07 24.26 3.03
N ALA A 217 -7.62 23.06 2.61
CA ALA A 217 -8.21 22.39 1.44
C ALA A 217 -9.70 22.07 1.67
N ILE A 218 -10.54 22.35 0.65
CA ILE A 218 -11.99 22.19 0.73
C ILE A 218 -12.37 20.72 0.50
N LEU A 219 -12.80 20.03 1.56
CA LEU A 219 -13.19 18.63 1.54
C LEU A 219 -14.58 18.39 0.92
N LEU A 220 -15.47 19.36 1.03
CA LEU A 220 -16.81 19.30 0.45
C LEU A 220 -17.36 20.72 0.30
N GLN A 221 -17.89 21.02 -0.89
CA GLN A 221 -18.70 22.21 -1.12
C GLN A 221 -20.14 21.76 -1.40
N THR A 222 -21.09 22.35 -0.67
CA THR A 222 -22.52 22.06 -0.80
C THR A 222 -23.34 23.29 -0.40
N THR A 223 -24.66 23.16 -0.27
CA THR A 223 -25.53 24.23 0.23
C THR A 223 -25.94 24.00 1.67
N ILE A 224 -26.18 25.09 2.41
CA ILE A 224 -26.73 25.05 3.77
C ILE A 224 -28.07 24.31 3.77
N SER A 225 -28.89 24.54 2.74
CA SER A 225 -30.16 23.84 2.56
C SER A 225 -29.97 22.33 2.49
N ALA A 226 -29.08 21.82 1.63
CA ALA A 226 -28.79 20.38 1.51
C ALA A 226 -28.29 19.78 2.84
N MET A 227 -27.52 20.52 3.61
CA MET A 227 -27.08 20.07 4.94
C MET A 227 -28.22 20.03 5.97
N SER A 228 -29.17 20.97 5.90
CA SER A 228 -30.25 21.10 6.88
C SER A 228 -31.46 20.19 6.64
N SER A 229 -31.78 19.87 5.38
CA SER A 229 -32.97 19.11 5.03
C SER A 229 -32.71 17.65 4.63
N ASN A 230 -31.47 17.30 4.24
CA ASN A 230 -31.20 16.02 3.57
C ASN A 230 -30.15 15.13 4.25
N ILE A 231 -29.40 15.64 5.23
CA ILE A 231 -28.34 14.92 5.95
C ILE A 231 -28.57 15.09 7.46
N HIS A 232 -29.15 14.08 8.11
CA HIS A 232 -29.40 14.10 9.57
C HIS A 232 -28.28 13.44 10.39
N GLY A 233 -27.05 13.44 9.88
CA GLY A 233 -25.89 12.84 10.55
C GLY A 233 -24.61 13.64 10.35
N ASP A 234 -23.64 13.41 11.24
CA ASP A 234 -22.30 13.98 11.11
C ASP A 234 -21.65 13.47 9.82
N ILE A 235 -21.24 14.38 8.92
CA ILE A 235 -20.41 14.00 7.78
C ILE A 235 -19.06 13.52 8.31
N ARG A 236 -18.72 12.27 8.00
CA ARG A 236 -17.44 11.68 8.41
C ARG A 236 -16.47 11.70 7.25
N PHE A 237 -15.42 12.50 7.40
CA PHE A 237 -14.27 12.51 6.50
C PHE A 237 -13.22 11.51 6.98
N ASN A 238 -12.70 10.68 6.07
CA ASN A 238 -11.65 9.72 6.39
C ASN A 238 -10.32 10.18 5.81
N PHE A 239 -9.35 10.40 6.68
CA PHE A 239 -7.99 10.75 6.28
C PHE A 239 -7.09 9.52 6.26
N GLU A 240 -6.11 9.54 5.36
CA GLU A 240 -5.15 8.47 5.17
C GLU A 240 -3.74 9.05 5.05
N ILE A 241 -2.73 8.21 5.30
CA ILE A 241 -1.33 8.52 5.01
C ILE A 241 -0.94 7.77 3.73
N ALA A 242 -0.40 8.50 2.76
CA ALA A 242 -0.14 8.04 1.41
C ALA A 242 1.32 8.24 0.99
N PHE A 243 1.73 7.49 -0.04
CA PHE A 243 3.00 7.70 -0.73
C PHE A 243 3.02 9.06 -1.43
N GLY A 244 4.15 9.75 -1.35
CA GLY A 244 4.33 11.11 -1.82
C GLY A 244 4.34 11.26 -3.34
N GLU A 245 4.58 12.49 -3.79
CA GLU A 245 4.78 12.78 -5.20
C GLU A 245 6.06 12.09 -5.71
N ASP A 246 6.05 11.70 -6.99
CA ASP A 246 7.13 10.98 -7.69
C ASP A 246 7.36 9.51 -7.30
N ASP A 247 6.57 8.95 -6.37
CA ASP A 247 6.62 7.52 -6.06
C ASP A 247 5.84 6.70 -7.11
N PRO A 248 6.25 5.45 -7.44
CA PRO A 248 5.55 4.59 -8.41
C PRO A 248 4.11 4.22 -8.00
N VAL A 249 3.73 4.54 -6.76
CA VAL A 249 2.42 4.34 -6.14
C VAL A 249 1.87 5.67 -5.59
N THR A 250 2.19 6.79 -6.24
CA THR A 250 1.81 8.16 -5.85
C THR A 250 0.35 8.23 -5.38
N GLY A 251 0.14 8.81 -4.21
CA GLY A 251 -1.20 9.02 -3.63
C GLY A 251 -1.88 7.77 -3.09
N GLN A 252 -1.30 6.58 -3.26
CA GLN A 252 -1.88 5.36 -2.70
C GLN A 252 -1.60 5.25 -1.20
N PRO A 253 -2.50 4.63 -0.41
CA PRO A 253 -2.35 4.57 1.03
C PRO A 253 -1.23 3.60 1.43
N ILE A 254 -0.40 4.00 2.39
CA ILE A 254 0.86 3.30 2.69
C ILE A 254 0.64 1.87 3.14
N ILE A 255 -0.22 1.66 4.13
CA ILE A 255 -0.41 0.33 4.72
C ILE A 255 -0.99 -0.67 3.71
N PRO A 256 -2.08 -0.37 2.98
CA PRO A 256 -2.60 -1.27 1.95
C PRO A 256 -1.55 -1.66 0.91
N VAL A 257 -0.79 -0.70 0.39
CA VAL A 257 0.26 -0.97 -0.59
C VAL A 257 1.36 -1.86 0.01
N LEU A 258 1.92 -1.51 1.17
CA LEU A 258 2.99 -2.30 1.78
C LEU A 258 2.53 -3.74 2.08
N ARG A 259 1.29 -3.93 2.54
CA ARG A 259 0.70 -5.27 2.75
C ARG A 259 0.53 -6.03 1.44
N GLN A 260 0.05 -5.37 0.38
CA GLN A 260 -0.08 -5.98 -0.94
C GLN A 260 1.29 -6.43 -1.47
N LEU A 261 2.32 -5.59 -1.35
CA LEU A 261 3.68 -5.92 -1.78
C LEU A 261 4.26 -7.06 -0.95
N ALA A 262 4.07 -7.07 0.37
CA ALA A 262 4.52 -8.16 1.23
C ALA A 262 3.83 -9.49 0.89
N GLN A 263 2.52 -9.47 0.67
CA GLN A 263 1.77 -10.66 0.26
C GLN A 263 2.21 -11.16 -1.12
N PHE A 264 2.44 -10.25 -2.06
CA PHE A 264 2.98 -10.60 -3.38
C PHE A 264 4.34 -11.30 -3.26
N THR A 265 5.27 -10.74 -2.47
CA THR A 265 6.59 -11.34 -2.24
C THR A 265 6.48 -12.71 -1.58
N ARG A 266 5.63 -12.88 -0.56
CA ARG A 266 5.35 -14.18 0.07
C ARG A 266 4.87 -15.21 -0.95
N ASN A 267 3.83 -14.87 -1.71
CA ASN A 267 3.25 -15.77 -2.70
C ASN A 267 4.27 -16.15 -3.79
N ALA A 268 5.11 -15.20 -4.19
CA ALA A 268 6.17 -15.47 -5.15
C ALA A 268 7.18 -16.47 -4.58
N ILE A 269 7.68 -16.27 -3.36
CA ILE A 269 8.62 -17.19 -2.71
C ILE A 269 8.01 -18.58 -2.50
N GLN A 270 6.75 -18.65 -2.07
CA GLN A 270 6.04 -19.92 -1.90
C GLN A 270 5.97 -20.69 -3.21
N ARG A 271 5.67 -20.02 -4.33
CA ARG A 271 5.66 -20.64 -5.65
C ARG A 271 7.00 -21.28 -6.02
N PHE A 272 8.12 -20.62 -5.72
CA PHE A 272 9.44 -21.23 -5.96
C PHE A 272 9.72 -22.40 -5.01
N ALA A 273 9.26 -22.32 -3.75
CA ALA A 273 9.38 -23.45 -2.83
C ALA A 273 8.69 -24.69 -3.40
N ASP A 274 7.46 -24.52 -3.89
CA ASP A 274 6.61 -25.60 -4.38
C ASP A 274 7.06 -26.15 -5.76
N ASP A 275 7.56 -25.29 -6.64
CA ASP A 275 7.86 -25.67 -8.03
C ASP A 275 9.36 -26.00 -8.27
N ILE A 276 10.28 -25.49 -7.43
CA ILE A 276 11.74 -25.56 -7.66
C ILE A 276 12.51 -26.24 -6.51
N PHE A 277 12.10 -26.04 -5.25
CA PHE A 277 12.85 -26.50 -4.07
C PHE A 277 12.14 -27.62 -3.30
N VAL A 278 11.60 -28.59 -4.04
CA VAL A 278 10.93 -29.79 -3.52
C VAL A 278 11.91 -30.82 -2.96
#